data_AF-X1IZG6-F1
#
_entry.id   AF-X1IZG6-F1
#
_cell.length_a   1.000
_cell.length_b   1.000
_cell.length_c   1.000
_cell.angle_alpha   90.00
_cell.angle_beta   90.00
_cell.angle_gamma   90.00
#
_symmetry.space_group_name_H-M   'P 1'
#
loop_
_entity.id
_entity.type
_entity.pdbx_description
1 polymer ?
#
loop_
_entity_poly.entity_id
_entity_poly.type
_entity_poly.pdbx_seq_one_letter_code
_entity_poly.pdbx_strand_id
1 'polypeptide(L)'
;MGVLINRQRISEKEILATFSKLMAVLQYSSMICSSEDITSSQIMHDASREEERIDVEFIKFDSSVFAETQDQPSEAKISEHFEKYKEFFAGDVSEKNLYGFGYKLPDRAQLEYIAVKLDDISATVTPPTQEETEEYYEKYREEFPEMVPSDPNDMNSPLIERTKSYAEVASIISNLLLQKRMNSKANMILQEAKTLTEAGLEDTESQNLTTEQLGQMVGDYNAAADQLSEKHETKVYAGQTGLLSAADIQTDEYLGRLYIEG
;
A
#
# COMPACT_ATOMS: atom_id res chain seq x y z
N MET A 1 6.85 26.79 -13.54
CA MET A 1 5.90 27.91 -13.76
C MET A 1 6.57 29.24 -14.12
N GLY A 2 7.74 29.61 -13.58
CA GLY A 2 8.34 30.94 -13.78
C GLY A 2 8.82 31.31 -15.20
N VAL A 3 9.03 30.34 -16.10
CA VAL A 3 9.59 30.60 -17.44
C VAL A 3 8.53 31.07 -18.45
N LEU A 4 7.26 30.71 -18.27
CA LEU A 4 6.15 31.13 -19.15
C LEU A 4 5.64 32.55 -18.82
N ILE A 5 5.62 32.91 -17.54
CA ILE A 5 5.12 34.20 -17.03
C ILE A 5 5.96 35.37 -17.57
N ASN A 6 7.29 35.23 -17.58
CA ASN A 6 8.21 36.27 -18.05
C ASN A 6 8.25 36.44 -19.58
N ARG A 7 7.85 35.43 -20.36
CA ARG A 7 7.98 35.46 -21.83
C ARG A 7 6.70 35.87 -22.55
N GLN A 8 5.52 35.62 -21.96
CA GLN A 8 4.24 35.88 -22.60
C GLN A 8 3.39 36.96 -21.91
N ARG A 9 3.84 37.53 -20.78
CA ARG A 9 3.10 38.52 -19.97
C ARG A 9 1.67 38.06 -19.61
N ILE A 10 1.45 36.76 -19.53
CA ILE A 10 0.18 36.18 -19.08
C ILE A 10 0.28 36.05 -17.56
N SER A 11 -0.69 36.63 -16.85
CA SER A 11 -0.72 36.57 -15.41
C SER A 11 -1.00 35.13 -14.94
N GLU A 12 -0.46 34.75 -13.77
CA GLU A 12 -0.73 33.44 -13.18
C GLU A 12 -2.24 33.18 -13.02
N LYS A 13 -3.01 34.23 -12.71
CA LYS A 13 -4.47 34.20 -12.66
C LYS A 13 -5.11 33.81 -13.99
N GLU A 14 -4.58 34.28 -15.12
CA GLU A 14 -5.08 33.91 -16.45
C GLU A 14 -4.70 32.48 -16.83
N ILE A 15 -3.52 32.01 -16.41
CA ILE A 15 -3.11 30.62 -16.61
C ILE A 15 -4.04 29.69 -15.82
N LEU A 16 -4.28 29.99 -14.54
CA LEU A 16 -5.20 29.22 -13.70
C LEU A 16 -6.64 29.29 -14.20
N ALA A 17 -7.10 30.47 -14.65
CA ALA A 17 -8.43 30.61 -15.24
C ALA A 17 -8.57 29.80 -16.54
N THR A 18 -7.54 29.73 -17.37
CA THR A 18 -7.57 28.95 -18.61
C THR A 18 -7.50 27.45 -18.32
N PHE A 19 -6.66 27.05 -17.37
CA PHE A 19 -6.55 25.66 -16.91
C PHE A 19 -7.87 25.17 -16.27
N SER A 20 -8.50 26.00 -15.42
CA SER A 20 -9.80 25.67 -14.82
C SER A 20 -10.90 25.52 -15.86
N LYS A 21 -10.94 26.36 -16.90
CA LYS A 21 -11.87 26.22 -18.02
C LYS A 21 -11.63 24.94 -18.82
N LEU A 22 -10.38 24.61 -19.10
CA LEU A 22 -10.02 23.36 -19.76
C LEU A 22 -10.47 22.16 -18.91
N MET A 23 -10.22 22.21 -17.61
CA MET A 23 -10.62 21.14 -16.70
C MET A 23 -12.13 20.99 -16.58
N ALA A 24 -12.87 22.10 -16.57
CA ALA A 24 -14.33 22.07 -16.58
C ALA A 24 -14.88 21.43 -17.87
N VAL A 25 -14.29 21.73 -19.04
CA VAL A 25 -14.68 21.10 -20.31
C VAL A 25 -14.36 19.61 -20.32
N LEU A 26 -13.18 19.21 -19.80
CA LEU A 26 -12.80 17.80 -19.71
C LEU A 26 -13.67 17.03 -18.71
N GLN A 27 -13.99 17.59 -17.55
CA GLN A 27 -14.91 16.98 -16.59
C GLN A 27 -16.33 16.89 -17.13
N TYR A 28 -16.83 17.94 -17.81
CA TYR A 28 -18.14 17.91 -18.45
C TYR A 28 -18.20 16.87 -19.57
N SER A 29 -17.16 16.79 -20.41
CA SER A 29 -17.03 15.76 -21.45
C SER A 29 -16.96 14.36 -20.84
N SER A 30 -16.17 14.18 -19.78
CA SER A 30 -16.12 12.92 -19.04
C SER A 30 -17.48 12.56 -18.45
N MET A 31 -18.19 13.53 -17.86
CA MET A 31 -19.50 13.32 -17.27
C MET A 31 -20.54 12.92 -18.32
N ILE A 32 -20.59 13.62 -19.46
CA ILE A 32 -21.47 13.31 -20.59
C ILE A 32 -21.12 11.95 -21.23
N CYS A 33 -19.83 11.63 -21.39
CA CYS A 33 -19.39 10.35 -21.95
C CYS A 33 -19.52 9.19 -20.95
N SER A 34 -19.50 9.47 -19.64
CA SER A 34 -19.76 8.49 -18.59
C SER A 34 -21.25 8.33 -18.28
N SER A 35 -22.06 9.34 -18.60
CA SER A 35 -23.51 9.24 -18.69
C SER A 35 -23.87 8.71 -20.07
N GLU A 36 -23.40 7.51 -20.41
CA GLU A 36 -24.15 6.71 -21.36
C GLU A 36 -25.54 6.52 -20.72
N ASP A 37 -26.59 6.95 -21.41
CA ASP A 37 -27.96 6.66 -20.99
C ASP A 37 -28.05 5.14 -20.80
N ILE A 38 -28.04 4.69 -19.54
CA ILE A 38 -28.30 3.29 -19.21
C ILE A 38 -29.72 3.08 -19.74
N THR A 39 -29.81 2.45 -20.91
CA THR A 39 -31.09 2.28 -21.56
C THR A 39 -32.00 1.50 -20.63
N SER A 40 -33.32 1.71 -20.67
CA SER A 40 -34.25 0.93 -19.85
C SER A 40 -34.00 -0.58 -19.98
N SER A 41 -33.53 -1.03 -21.15
CA SER A 41 -33.10 -2.40 -21.41
C SER A 41 -31.89 -2.86 -20.60
N GLN A 42 -30.87 -2.02 -20.39
CA GLN A 42 -29.72 -2.34 -19.54
C GLN A 42 -30.12 -2.38 -18.05
N ILE A 43 -30.94 -1.45 -17.59
CA ILE A 43 -31.48 -1.48 -16.21
C ILE A 43 -32.32 -2.75 -16.01
N MET A 44 -33.14 -3.14 -16.98
CA MET A 44 -33.90 -4.39 -16.93
C MET A 44 -33.02 -5.62 -17.00
N HIS A 45 -31.92 -5.58 -17.74
CA HIS A 45 -30.96 -6.68 -17.80
C HIS A 45 -30.22 -6.84 -16.46
N ASP A 46 -29.78 -5.75 -15.85
CA ASP A 46 -29.10 -5.76 -14.55
C ASP A 46 -30.06 -6.20 -13.44
N ALA A 47 -31.28 -5.65 -13.38
CA ALA A 47 -32.31 -6.11 -12.44
C ALA A 47 -32.69 -7.58 -12.68
N SER A 48 -32.76 -8.03 -13.93
CA SER A 48 -33.02 -9.44 -14.26
C SER A 48 -31.88 -10.36 -13.84
N ARG A 49 -30.61 -9.90 -13.86
CA ARG A 49 -29.46 -10.67 -13.35
C ARG A 49 -29.41 -10.69 -11.83
N GLU A 50 -29.74 -9.58 -11.18
CA GLU A 50 -29.80 -9.48 -9.71
C GLU A 50 -30.96 -10.29 -9.12
N GLU A 51 -32.10 -10.35 -9.81
CA GLU A 51 -33.27 -11.15 -9.43
C GLU A 51 -33.28 -12.56 -10.04
N GLU A 52 -32.22 -12.95 -10.76
CA GLU A 52 -32.08 -14.28 -11.35
C GLU A 52 -31.92 -15.32 -10.22
N ARG A 53 -33.04 -15.89 -9.80
CA ARG A 53 -33.05 -17.01 -8.87
C ARG A 53 -32.90 -18.29 -9.68
N ILE A 54 -31.74 -18.92 -9.54
CA ILE A 54 -31.53 -20.27 -10.04
C ILE A 54 -32.25 -21.22 -9.07
N ASP A 55 -33.37 -21.79 -9.51
CA ASP A 55 -34.01 -22.89 -8.78
C ASP A 55 -33.23 -24.16 -9.11
N VAL A 56 -32.24 -24.49 -8.26
CA VAL A 56 -31.39 -25.66 -8.45
C VAL A 56 -32.08 -26.86 -7.83
N GLU A 57 -32.75 -27.67 -8.65
CA GLU A 57 -33.12 -29.04 -8.25
C GLU A 57 -31.84 -29.88 -8.14
N PHE A 58 -31.31 -30.02 -6.94
CA PHE A 58 -30.15 -30.87 -6.69
C PHE A 58 -30.61 -32.29 -6.32
N ILE A 59 -30.05 -33.28 -7.01
CA ILE A 59 -30.16 -34.68 -6.60
C ILE A 59 -28.98 -34.97 -5.68
N LYS A 60 -29.27 -35.21 -4.40
CA LYS A 60 -28.25 -35.60 -3.42
C LYS A 60 -27.86 -37.05 -3.66
N PHE A 61 -26.66 -37.25 -4.20
CA PHE A 61 -26.04 -38.58 -4.24
C PHE A 61 -25.30 -38.83 -2.93
N ASP A 62 -25.54 -39.98 -2.33
CA ASP A 62 -24.74 -40.43 -1.20
C ASP A 62 -23.38 -40.89 -1.73
N SER A 63 -22.31 -40.19 -1.34
CA SER A 63 -20.95 -40.51 -1.78
C SER A 63 -20.47 -41.87 -1.27
N SER A 64 -21.08 -42.42 -0.21
CA SER A 64 -20.71 -43.74 0.33
C SER A 64 -20.94 -44.86 -0.68
N VAL A 65 -22.02 -44.79 -1.47
CA VAL A 65 -22.38 -45.79 -2.49
C VAL A 65 -21.28 -45.93 -3.56
N PHE A 66 -20.58 -44.84 -3.85
CA PHE A 66 -19.48 -44.81 -4.82
C PHE A 66 -18.11 -45.10 -4.19
N ALA A 67 -17.93 -44.75 -2.92
CA ALA A 67 -16.70 -45.03 -2.18
C ALA A 67 -16.56 -46.52 -1.82
N GLU A 68 -17.66 -47.22 -1.54
CA GLU A 68 -17.65 -48.66 -1.25
C GLU A 68 -17.31 -49.52 -2.48
N THR A 69 -17.51 -48.98 -3.68
CA THR A 69 -17.23 -49.68 -4.95
C THR A 69 -15.80 -49.49 -5.45
N GLN A 70 -14.97 -48.68 -4.77
CA GLN A 70 -13.58 -48.44 -5.16
C GLN A 70 -12.61 -48.72 -4.01
N ASP A 71 -11.57 -49.49 -4.31
CA ASP A 71 -10.45 -49.67 -3.39
C ASP A 71 -9.69 -48.35 -3.22
N GLN A 72 -9.18 -48.08 -2.01
CA GLN A 72 -8.27 -46.97 -1.80
C GLN A 72 -7.05 -47.08 -2.73
N PRO A 73 -6.60 -45.96 -3.34
CA PRO A 73 -5.43 -45.99 -4.19
C PRO A 73 -4.21 -46.47 -3.41
N SER A 74 -3.48 -47.44 -3.97
CA SER A 74 -2.23 -47.90 -3.39
C SER A 74 -1.20 -46.77 -3.40
N GLU A 75 -0.25 -46.83 -2.47
CA GLU A 75 0.83 -45.84 -2.35
C GLU A 75 1.62 -45.67 -3.67
N ALA A 76 1.84 -46.76 -4.40
CA ALA A 76 2.47 -46.74 -5.73
C ALA A 76 1.66 -45.91 -6.76
N LYS A 77 0.33 -46.02 -6.75
CA LYS A 77 -0.55 -45.21 -7.63
C LYS A 77 -0.54 -43.74 -7.24
N ILE A 78 -0.44 -43.44 -5.94
CA ILE A 78 -0.31 -42.06 -5.44
C ILE A 78 1.00 -41.46 -5.92
N SER A 79 2.12 -42.19 -5.81
CA SER A 79 3.42 -41.74 -6.30
C SER A 79 3.44 -41.54 -7.82
N GLU A 80 2.90 -42.49 -8.58
CA GLU A 80 2.79 -42.35 -10.05
C GLU A 80 1.96 -41.11 -10.44
N HIS A 81 0.86 -40.88 -9.73
CA HIS A 81 0.03 -39.70 -9.93
C HIS A 81 0.79 -38.41 -9.61
N PHE A 82 1.51 -38.37 -8.50
CA PHE A 82 2.35 -37.22 -8.14
C PHE A 82 3.43 -36.96 -9.21
N GLU A 83 4.19 -37.98 -9.60
CA GLU A 83 5.24 -37.86 -10.61
C GLU A 83 4.72 -37.36 -11.96
N LYS A 84 3.52 -37.78 -12.34
CA LYS A 84 2.86 -37.34 -13.58
C LYS A 84 2.47 -35.85 -13.55
N TYR A 85 2.07 -35.33 -12.39
CA TYR A 85 1.47 -33.99 -12.27
C TYR A 85 2.29 -32.97 -11.46
N LYS A 86 3.49 -33.33 -10.99
CA LYS A 86 4.33 -32.46 -10.14
C LYS A 86 4.81 -31.18 -10.82
N GLU A 87 4.84 -31.15 -12.15
CA GLU A 87 5.29 -29.98 -12.93
C GLU A 87 4.17 -28.99 -13.25
N PHE A 88 2.91 -29.38 -13.05
CA PHE A 88 1.75 -28.54 -13.35
C PHE A 88 1.31 -27.75 -12.12
N PHE A 89 0.83 -26.53 -12.35
CA PHE A 89 0.12 -25.77 -11.33
C PHE A 89 -1.29 -26.31 -11.13
N ALA A 90 -1.82 -26.19 -9.92
CA ALA A 90 -3.18 -26.60 -9.64
C ALA A 90 -4.17 -25.80 -10.50
N GLY A 91 -5.11 -26.48 -11.14
CA GLY A 91 -6.10 -25.89 -12.04
C GLY A 91 -5.61 -25.67 -13.49
N ASP A 92 -4.34 -25.99 -13.80
CA ASP A 92 -3.80 -25.85 -15.16
C ASP A 92 -4.29 -26.97 -16.08
N VAL A 93 -5.37 -26.70 -16.82
CA VAL A 93 -5.98 -27.65 -17.76
C VAL A 93 -5.28 -27.58 -19.11
N SER A 94 -4.72 -28.70 -19.54
CA SER A 94 -4.07 -28.83 -20.85
C SER A 94 -4.37 -30.19 -21.48
N GLU A 95 -3.97 -30.39 -22.74
CA GLU A 95 -4.09 -31.71 -23.40
C GLU A 95 -3.40 -32.84 -22.63
N LYS A 96 -2.34 -32.52 -21.88
CA LYS A 96 -1.60 -33.45 -21.02
C LYS A 96 -2.20 -33.59 -19.62
N ASN A 97 -3.04 -32.65 -19.22
CA ASN A 97 -3.67 -32.57 -17.90
C ASN A 97 -5.13 -32.10 -18.02
N LEU A 98 -6.00 -32.98 -18.52
CA LEU A 98 -7.42 -32.66 -18.78
C LEU A 98 -8.21 -32.29 -17.52
N TYR A 99 -7.71 -32.67 -16.34
CA TYR A 99 -8.41 -32.52 -15.07
C TYR A 99 -7.84 -31.40 -14.19
N GLY A 100 -6.77 -30.71 -14.63
CA GLY A 100 -6.17 -29.62 -13.88
C GLY A 100 -5.45 -30.05 -12.59
N PHE A 101 -4.98 -31.30 -12.50
CA PHE A 101 -4.17 -31.75 -11.36
C PHE A 101 -2.80 -31.08 -11.39
N GLY A 102 -2.37 -30.50 -10.28
CA GLY A 102 -1.06 -29.87 -10.21
C GLY A 102 -0.56 -29.80 -8.78
N TYR A 103 0.71 -30.14 -8.61
CA TYR A 103 1.41 -30.11 -7.32
C TYR A 103 2.59 -29.14 -7.31
N LYS A 104 2.83 -28.44 -8.42
CA LYS A 104 3.86 -27.40 -8.48
C LYS A 104 3.44 -26.23 -7.60
N LEU A 105 4.29 -25.90 -6.63
CA LEU A 105 4.12 -24.69 -5.84
C LEU A 105 4.64 -23.48 -6.64
N PRO A 106 3.98 -22.32 -6.53
CA PRO A 106 4.53 -21.08 -7.08
C PRO A 106 5.86 -20.76 -6.40
N ASP A 107 6.66 -19.93 -7.07
CA ASP A 107 7.89 -19.40 -6.48
C ASP A 107 7.54 -18.63 -5.21
N ARG A 108 8.33 -18.87 -4.15
CA ARG A 108 8.15 -18.25 -2.83
C ARG A 108 9.45 -17.64 -2.38
N ALA A 109 9.35 -16.49 -1.72
CA ALA A 109 10.48 -15.81 -1.11
C ALA A 109 10.24 -15.65 0.39
N GLN A 110 11.32 -15.69 1.16
CA GLN A 110 11.32 -15.25 2.54
C GLN A 110 11.96 -13.87 2.58
N LEU A 111 11.31 -12.92 3.24
CA LEU A 111 11.81 -11.55 3.38
C LEU A 111 12.41 -11.39 4.77
N GLU A 112 13.64 -10.87 4.83
CA GLU A 112 14.22 -10.37 6.06
C GLU A 112 13.89 -8.88 6.19
N TYR A 113 13.62 -8.41 7.40
CA TYR A 113 13.25 -7.03 7.64
C TYR A 113 13.82 -6.49 8.94
N ILE A 114 14.06 -5.18 8.95
CA ILE A 114 14.23 -4.37 10.16
C ILE A 114 13.04 -3.43 10.27
N ALA A 115 12.46 -3.34 11.47
CA ALA A 115 11.34 -2.47 11.78
C ALA A 115 11.62 -1.66 13.04
N VAL A 116 11.11 -0.43 13.07
CA VAL A 116 11.13 0.43 14.25
C VAL A 116 9.70 0.88 14.53
N LYS A 117 9.24 0.70 15.77
CA LYS A 117 7.92 1.17 16.19
C LYS A 117 8.00 2.65 16.56
N LEU A 118 7.08 3.45 16.03
CA LEU A 118 7.01 4.88 16.36
C LEU A 118 6.76 5.10 17.86
N ASP A 119 6.01 4.21 18.52
CA ASP A 119 5.78 4.27 19.96
C ASP A 119 7.09 4.12 20.76
N ASP A 120 7.98 3.21 20.35
CA ASP A 120 9.28 3.01 21.00
C ASP A 120 10.20 4.23 20.80
N ILE A 121 10.10 4.90 19.65
CA ILE A 121 10.83 6.16 19.36
C ILE A 121 10.30 7.32 20.19
N SER A 122 8.98 7.37 20.44
CA SER A 122 8.32 8.48 21.11
C SER A 122 8.90 8.75 22.52
N ALA A 123 9.37 7.70 23.20
CA ALA A 123 10.00 7.79 24.51
C ALA A 123 11.35 8.54 24.49
N THR A 124 12.02 8.56 23.35
CA THR A 124 13.38 9.09 23.20
C THR A 124 13.41 10.42 22.44
N VAL A 125 12.25 10.93 21.98
CA VAL A 125 12.15 12.20 21.26
C VAL A 125 11.60 13.28 22.19
N THR A 126 12.31 14.40 22.27
CA THR A 126 11.86 15.55 23.06
C THR A 126 10.62 16.19 22.40
N PRO A 127 9.53 16.41 23.17
CA PRO A 127 8.36 17.13 22.69
C PRO A 127 8.71 18.53 22.17
N PRO A 128 7.99 19.03 21.14
CA PRO A 128 8.14 20.41 20.67
C PRO A 128 7.88 21.42 21.79
N THR A 129 8.75 22.42 21.89
CA THR A 129 8.58 23.53 22.83
C THR A 129 7.51 24.51 22.32
N GLN A 130 7.02 25.35 23.23
CA GLN A 130 6.03 26.37 22.87
C GLN A 130 6.56 27.33 21.80
N GLU A 131 7.81 27.78 21.94
CA GLU A 131 8.50 28.65 20.98
C GLU A 131 8.52 28.02 19.57
N GLU A 132 8.91 26.75 19.45
CA GLU A 132 8.95 26.05 18.16
C GLU A 132 7.56 25.89 17.52
N THR A 133 6.52 25.70 18.32
CA THR A 133 5.14 25.63 17.80
C THR A 133 4.62 26.99 17.36
N GLU A 134 5.03 28.07 18.03
CA GLU A 134 4.67 29.45 17.68
C GLU A 134 5.39 29.88 16.40
N GLU A 135 6.69 29.63 16.30
CA GLU A 135 7.48 29.85 15.08
C GLU A 135 6.90 29.11 13.87
N TYR A 136 6.49 27.84 14.06
CA TYR A 136 5.85 27.07 13.00
C TYR A 136 4.53 27.72 12.57
N TYR A 137 3.71 28.14 13.53
CA TYR A 137 2.44 28.81 13.23
C TYR A 137 2.65 30.13 12.49
N GLU A 138 3.62 30.95 12.88
CA GLU A 138 3.93 32.21 12.19
C GLU A 138 4.37 31.97 10.74
N LYS A 139 5.18 30.93 10.51
CA LYS A 139 5.71 30.59 9.19
C LYS A 139 4.66 29.96 8.26
N TYR A 140 3.73 29.17 8.79
CA TYR A 140 2.75 28.39 8.03
C TYR A 140 1.31 28.80 8.32
N ARG A 141 1.10 30.07 8.70
CA ARG A 141 -0.21 30.60 9.11
C ARG A 141 -1.31 30.35 8.08
N GLU A 142 -0.98 30.44 6.80
CA GLU A 142 -1.90 30.24 5.68
C GLU A 142 -2.41 28.80 5.55
N GLU A 143 -1.75 27.81 6.18
CA GLU A 143 -2.16 26.39 6.15
C GLU A 143 -3.34 26.10 7.11
N PHE A 144 -3.77 27.07 7.92
CA PHE A 144 -4.83 26.90 8.91
C PHE A 144 -6.08 27.76 8.65
N PRO A 145 -6.73 27.68 7.47
CA PRO A 145 -7.98 28.40 7.22
C PRO A 145 -9.17 27.73 7.92
N GLU A 146 -10.17 28.53 8.22
CA GLU A 146 -11.47 28.11 8.74
C GLU A 146 -12.58 28.94 8.10
N MET A 147 -13.64 28.27 7.67
CA MET A 147 -14.83 28.93 7.15
C MET A 147 -15.79 29.17 8.31
N VAL A 148 -16.00 30.44 8.68
CA VAL A 148 -16.92 30.82 9.75
C VAL A 148 -18.08 31.65 9.18
N PRO A 149 -19.31 31.52 9.71
CA PRO A 149 -20.42 32.40 9.32
C PRO A 149 -20.05 33.87 9.55
N SER A 150 -20.33 34.72 8.57
CA SER A 150 -20.06 36.16 8.66
C SER A 150 -20.81 36.86 9.79
N ASP A 151 -22.00 36.37 10.16
CA ASP A 151 -22.73 36.79 11.36
C ASP A 151 -22.76 35.66 12.39
N PRO A 152 -22.13 35.83 13.56
CA PRO A 152 -22.14 34.84 14.65
C PRO A 152 -23.54 34.46 15.16
N ASN A 153 -24.56 35.29 14.93
CA ASN A 153 -25.94 35.05 15.38
C ASN A 153 -26.86 34.49 14.28
N ASP A 154 -26.36 34.34 13.05
CA ASP A 154 -27.12 33.78 11.91
C ASP A 154 -26.33 32.64 11.23
N MET A 155 -26.75 31.40 11.50
CA MET A 155 -26.19 30.19 10.91
C MET A 155 -26.35 30.10 9.37
N ASN A 156 -27.22 30.91 8.76
CA ASN A 156 -27.41 30.95 7.30
C ASN A 156 -26.64 32.10 6.63
N SER A 157 -25.84 32.86 7.38
CA SER A 157 -25.01 33.93 6.82
C SER A 157 -23.89 33.36 5.92
N PRO A 158 -23.42 34.12 4.90
CA PRO A 158 -22.36 33.65 4.02
C PRO A 158 -21.08 33.37 4.81
N LEU A 159 -20.39 32.29 4.45
CA LEU A 159 -19.14 31.89 5.09
C LEU A 159 -18.01 32.81 4.65
N ILE A 160 -17.23 33.28 5.61
CA ILE A 160 -15.97 34.02 5.39
C ILE A 160 -14.79 33.16 5.82
N GLU A 161 -13.69 33.28 5.08
CA GLU A 161 -12.43 32.63 5.42
C GLU A 161 -11.72 33.41 6.51
N ARG A 162 -11.44 32.74 7.63
CA ARG A 162 -10.67 33.26 8.75
C ARG A 162 -9.54 32.30 9.05
N THR A 163 -8.33 32.78 9.26
CA THR A 163 -7.25 31.93 9.77
C THR A 163 -7.47 31.60 11.25
N LYS A 164 -7.35 30.33 11.62
CA LYS A 164 -7.38 29.88 13.02
C LYS A 164 -6.26 30.55 13.83
N SER A 165 -6.56 30.92 15.07
CA SER A 165 -5.58 31.48 16.00
C SER A 165 -4.62 30.40 16.52
N TYR A 166 -3.44 30.81 16.99
CA TYR A 166 -2.46 29.89 17.58
C TYR A 166 -3.06 29.03 18.70
N ALA A 167 -3.87 29.61 19.59
CA ALA A 167 -4.50 28.89 20.68
C ALA A 167 -5.41 27.73 20.20
N GLU A 168 -6.03 27.85 19.02
CA GLU A 168 -6.89 26.82 18.43
C GLU A 168 -6.09 25.69 17.76
N VAL A 169 -4.85 25.96 17.32
CA VAL A 169 -4.05 25.00 16.55
C VAL A 169 -2.76 24.55 17.25
N ALA A 170 -2.40 25.11 18.40
CA ALA A 170 -1.14 24.81 19.10
C ALA A 170 -0.96 23.31 19.39
N SER A 171 -2.01 22.63 19.85
CA SER A 171 -1.97 21.18 20.10
C SER A 171 -1.81 20.36 18.80
N ILE A 172 -2.46 20.79 17.72
CA ILE A 172 -2.37 20.17 16.39
C ILE A 172 -0.95 20.31 15.85
N ILE A 173 -0.38 21.51 15.92
CA ILE A 173 0.98 21.81 15.48
C ILE A 173 2.00 21.03 16.31
N SER A 174 1.82 20.98 17.63
CA SER A 174 2.68 20.19 18.52
C SER A 174 2.69 18.71 18.14
N ASN A 175 1.52 18.10 17.93
CA ASN A 175 1.42 16.71 17.49
C ASN A 175 2.04 16.48 16.11
N LEU A 176 1.83 17.39 15.16
CA LEU A 176 2.41 17.34 13.83
C LEU A 176 3.95 17.37 13.88
N LEU A 177 4.51 18.30 14.65
CA LEU A 177 5.95 18.45 14.82
C LEU A 177 6.55 17.24 15.55
N LEU A 178 5.88 16.72 16.56
CA LEU A 178 6.27 15.50 17.25
C LEU A 178 6.32 14.31 16.28
N GLN A 179 5.27 14.12 15.47
CA GLN A 179 5.21 13.06 14.47
C GLN A 179 6.31 13.22 13.41
N LYS A 180 6.57 14.44 12.93
CA LYS A 180 7.68 14.73 12.01
C LYS A 180 9.04 14.35 12.63
N ARG A 181 9.27 14.68 13.90
CA ARG A 181 10.51 14.29 14.61
C ARG A 181 10.65 12.78 14.77
N MET A 182 9.57 12.10 15.17
CA MET A 182 9.56 10.63 15.28
C MET A 182 9.88 9.97 13.93
N ASN A 183 9.20 10.38 12.86
CA ASN A 183 9.44 9.86 11.51
C ASN A 183 10.86 10.16 11.03
N SER A 184 11.39 11.35 11.29
CA SER A 184 12.77 11.69 10.92
C SER A 184 13.79 10.82 11.66
N LYS A 185 13.58 10.56 12.95
CA LYS A 185 14.45 9.68 13.74
C LYS A 185 14.32 8.22 13.28
N ALA A 186 13.11 7.75 13.01
CA ALA A 186 12.86 6.42 12.44
C ALA A 186 13.62 6.24 11.12
N ASN A 187 13.47 7.19 10.19
CA ASN A 187 14.14 7.16 8.90
C ASN A 187 15.67 7.18 9.05
N MET A 188 16.21 7.96 9.99
CA MET A 188 17.65 7.95 10.25
C MET A 188 18.14 6.58 10.73
N ILE A 189 17.42 5.94 11.67
CA ILE A 189 17.77 4.59 12.15
C ILE A 189 17.70 3.57 11.01
N LEU A 190 16.65 3.63 10.17
CA LEU A 190 16.47 2.72 9.04
C LEU A 190 17.52 2.94 7.93
N GLN A 191 17.94 4.18 7.68
CA GLN A 191 19.03 4.45 6.74
C GLN A 191 20.38 3.92 7.26
N GLU A 192 20.64 4.05 8.57
CA GLU A 192 21.83 3.45 9.17
C GLU A 192 21.78 1.91 9.12
N ALA A 193 20.61 1.32 9.36
CA ALA A 193 20.38 -0.10 9.19
C ALA A 193 20.72 -0.55 7.77
N LYS A 194 20.21 0.18 6.77
CA LYS A 194 20.51 -0.07 5.35
C LYS A 194 22.01 -0.06 5.10
N THR A 195 22.74 0.93 5.59
CA THR A 195 24.20 1.00 5.43
C THR A 195 24.90 -0.19 6.10
N LEU A 196 24.43 -0.67 7.26
CA LEU A 196 25.02 -1.83 7.93
C LEU A 196 24.71 -3.16 7.24
N THR A 197 23.49 -3.33 6.72
CA THR A 197 23.05 -4.59 6.12
C THR A 197 23.37 -4.69 4.63
N GLU A 198 23.49 -3.58 3.92
CA GLU A 198 23.68 -3.53 2.46
C GLU A 198 25.06 -3.02 2.03
N ALA A 199 26.01 -2.83 2.96
CA ALA A 199 27.37 -2.37 2.62
C ALA A 199 28.06 -3.20 1.52
N GLY A 200 27.78 -4.51 1.44
CA GLY A 200 28.33 -5.40 0.42
C GLY A 200 27.61 -5.34 -0.94
N LEU A 201 26.48 -4.62 -1.03
CA LEU A 201 25.63 -4.55 -2.22
C LEU A 201 25.80 -3.26 -3.03
N GLU A 202 26.37 -2.19 -2.46
CA GLU A 202 26.45 -0.86 -3.08
C GLU A 202 27.23 -0.82 -4.42
N ASP A 203 28.19 -1.72 -4.63
CA ASP A 203 29.09 -1.73 -5.79
C ASP A 203 28.82 -2.88 -6.80
N THR A 204 27.76 -3.67 -6.63
CA THR A 204 27.57 -4.89 -7.42
C THR A 204 26.38 -4.81 -8.37
N GLU A 205 26.59 -5.07 -9.67
CA GLU A 205 25.49 -5.20 -10.64
C GLU A 205 24.64 -6.44 -10.30
N SER A 206 23.51 -6.20 -9.64
CA SER A 206 22.58 -7.21 -9.10
C SER A 206 22.03 -8.18 -10.14
N GLN A 207 22.16 -7.87 -11.44
CA GLN A 207 21.60 -8.67 -12.53
C GLN A 207 22.32 -10.00 -12.79
N ASN A 208 23.53 -10.21 -12.23
CA ASN A 208 24.35 -11.40 -12.49
C ASN A 208 24.67 -12.25 -11.25
N LEU A 209 24.16 -11.89 -10.06
CA LEU A 209 24.44 -12.62 -8.82
C LEU A 209 23.43 -13.74 -8.58
N THR A 210 23.91 -14.88 -8.09
CA THR A 210 23.03 -15.94 -7.58
C THR A 210 22.47 -15.55 -6.20
N THR A 211 21.33 -16.14 -5.82
CA THR A 211 20.71 -15.93 -4.49
C THR A 211 21.66 -16.22 -3.33
N GLU A 212 22.53 -17.22 -3.48
CA GLU A 212 23.53 -17.59 -2.48
C GLU A 212 24.65 -16.54 -2.36
N GLN A 213 25.04 -15.92 -3.48
CA GLN A 213 26.05 -14.85 -3.48
C GLN A 213 25.49 -13.57 -2.87
N LEU A 214 24.23 -13.22 -3.17
CA LEU A 214 23.53 -12.12 -2.53
C LEU A 214 23.42 -12.34 -1.02
N GLY A 215 23.05 -13.54 -0.57
CA GLY A 215 22.94 -13.87 0.86
C GLY A 215 24.27 -13.76 1.62
N GLN A 216 25.42 -13.89 0.95
CA GLN A 216 26.74 -13.70 1.58
C GLN A 216 27.20 -12.24 1.61
N MET A 217 26.65 -11.40 0.73
CA MET A 217 26.97 -9.97 0.64
C MET A 217 26.13 -9.12 1.60
N VAL A 218 24.99 -9.65 2.02
CA VAL A 218 24.06 -9.02 2.97
C VAL A 218 24.54 -9.27 4.40
N GLY A 219 24.51 -8.21 5.22
CA GLY A 219 24.86 -8.27 6.65
C GLY A 219 23.77 -8.92 7.49
N ASP A 220 24.11 -9.34 8.72
CA ASP A 220 23.17 -9.93 9.67
C ASP A 220 22.19 -8.87 10.21
N TYR A 221 20.91 -8.99 9.84
CA TYR A 221 19.84 -8.08 10.25
C TYR A 221 19.61 -8.08 11.77
N ASN A 222 19.80 -9.22 12.45
CA ASN A 222 19.64 -9.29 13.90
C ASN A 222 20.79 -8.56 14.60
N ALA A 223 22.02 -8.79 14.16
CA ALA A 223 23.19 -8.10 14.71
C ALA A 223 23.11 -6.58 14.47
N ALA A 224 22.65 -6.17 13.28
CA ALA A 224 22.43 -4.76 12.97
C ALA A 224 21.34 -4.14 13.86
N ALA A 225 20.24 -4.85 14.10
CA ALA A 225 19.17 -4.38 14.98
C ALA A 225 19.63 -4.24 16.44
N ASP A 226 20.43 -5.18 16.96
CA ASP A 226 20.98 -5.10 18.32
C ASP A 226 21.92 -3.89 18.46
N GLN A 227 22.84 -3.72 17.50
CA GLN A 227 23.76 -2.58 17.47
C GLN A 227 23.02 -1.23 17.41
N LEU A 228 21.99 -1.13 16.56
CA LEU A 228 21.20 0.09 16.44
C LEU A 228 20.34 0.34 17.68
N SER A 229 19.85 -0.72 18.33
CA SER A 229 19.06 -0.60 19.55
C SER A 229 19.87 0.00 20.69
N GLU A 230 21.12 -0.45 20.85
CA GLU A 230 22.05 0.12 21.82
C GLU A 230 22.41 1.57 21.48
N LYS A 231 22.72 1.85 20.22
CA LYS A 231 23.18 3.17 19.78
C LYS A 231 22.12 4.26 19.95
N HIS A 232 20.86 3.95 19.63
CA HIS A 232 19.77 4.94 19.61
C HIS A 232 18.87 4.90 20.85
N GLU A 233 19.21 4.06 21.82
CA GLU A 233 18.41 3.82 23.04
C GLU A 233 16.93 3.58 22.71
N THR A 234 16.68 2.85 21.61
CA THR A 234 15.34 2.63 21.06
C THR A 234 15.28 1.20 20.54
N LYS A 235 14.19 0.48 20.81
CA LYS A 235 14.09 -0.90 20.37
C LYS A 235 13.92 -1.00 18.85
N VAL A 236 14.90 -1.63 18.20
CA VAL A 236 14.87 -2.01 16.78
C VAL A 236 14.56 -3.50 16.69
N TYR A 237 13.68 -3.86 15.78
CA TYR A 237 13.23 -5.24 15.59
C TYR A 237 13.81 -5.77 14.29
N ALA A 238 14.36 -6.98 14.31
CA ALA A 238 14.70 -7.75 13.12
C ALA A 238 13.86 -9.02 13.07
N GLY A 239 13.59 -9.51 11.86
CA GLY A 239 12.85 -10.75 11.68
C GLY A 239 12.82 -11.23 10.25
N GLN A 240 12.24 -12.41 10.08
CA GLN A 240 12.00 -13.02 8.78
C GLN A 240 10.50 -13.32 8.63
N THR A 241 9.98 -13.19 7.42
CA THR A 241 8.62 -13.62 7.10
C THR A 241 8.54 -15.15 6.99
N GLY A 242 7.33 -15.68 6.77
CA GLY A 242 7.18 -17.00 6.18
C GLY A 242 7.56 -17.01 4.69
N LEU A 243 7.42 -18.18 4.05
CA LEU A 243 7.53 -18.29 2.59
C LEU A 243 6.30 -17.69 1.92
N LEU A 244 6.48 -16.52 1.30
CA LEU A 244 5.44 -15.75 0.64
C LEU A 244 5.49 -15.97 -0.87
N SER A 245 4.36 -16.29 -1.48
CA SER A 245 4.20 -16.25 -2.94
C SER A 245 3.96 -14.81 -3.42
N ALA A 246 4.09 -14.59 -4.73
CA ALA A 246 3.77 -13.29 -5.33
C ALA A 246 2.34 -12.82 -5.03
N ALA A 247 1.37 -13.75 -5.00
CA ALA A 247 -0.02 -13.43 -4.66
C ALA A 247 -0.17 -13.03 -3.19
N ASP A 248 0.56 -13.70 -2.28
CA ASP A 248 0.56 -13.33 -0.85
C ASP A 248 1.12 -11.92 -0.66
N ILE A 249 2.21 -11.57 -1.34
CA ILE A 249 2.80 -10.22 -1.27
C ILE A 249 1.83 -9.17 -1.81
N GLN A 250 1.18 -9.42 -2.96
CA GLN A 250 0.26 -8.46 -3.57
C GLN A 250 -1.02 -8.22 -2.77
N THR A 251 -1.51 -9.24 -2.07
CA THR A 251 -2.75 -9.16 -1.29
C THR A 251 -2.53 -8.70 0.14
N ASP A 252 -1.29 -8.72 0.64
CA ASP A 252 -0.94 -8.23 1.96
C ASP A 252 -1.10 -6.71 2.07
N GLU A 253 -1.71 -6.25 3.15
CA GLU A 253 -2.03 -4.84 3.39
C GLU A 253 -0.79 -3.94 3.42
N TYR A 254 0.33 -4.46 3.92
CA TYR A 254 1.56 -3.73 4.15
C TYR A 254 2.58 -4.00 3.04
N LEU A 255 2.75 -5.27 2.63
CA LEU A 255 3.71 -5.65 1.60
C LEU A 255 3.22 -5.33 0.19
N GLY A 256 1.91 -5.37 -0.06
CA GLY A 256 1.34 -5.05 -1.38
C GLY A 256 1.51 -3.59 -1.79
N ARG A 257 1.86 -2.72 -0.83
CA ARG A 257 2.16 -1.30 -1.04
C ARG A 257 3.65 -0.99 -1.09
N LEU A 258 4.52 -1.99 -0.89
CA LEU A 258 5.97 -1.81 -1.07
C LEU A 258 6.25 -1.55 -2.55
N TYR A 259 6.51 -0.30 -2.88
CA TYR A 259 7.05 0.08 -4.17
C TYR A 259 8.55 -0.18 -4.13
N ILE A 260 8.99 -1.24 -4.80
CA ILE A 260 10.41 -1.47 -5.07
C ILE A 260 10.74 -0.56 -6.26
N GLU A 261 11.51 0.50 -6.04
CA GLU A 261 12.16 1.22 -7.15
C GLU A 261 13.10 0.21 -7.84
N GLY A 262 12.77 -0.15 -9.07
CA GLY A 262 13.56 -1.06 -9.91
C GLY A 262 14.70 -0.34 -10.62
#